data_AF-A0A7L3J2G3-F1
#
_entry.id   AF-A0A7L3J2G3-F1
#
_cell.length_a   1.000
_cell.length_b   1.000
_cell.length_c   1.000
_cell.angle_alpha   90.00
_cell.angle_beta   90.00
_cell.angle_gamma   90.00
#
_symmetry.space_group_name_H-M   'P 1'
#
loop_
_entity.id
_entity.type
_entity.pdbx_description
1 polymer ?
#
loop_
_entity_poly.entity_id
_entity_poly.type
_entity_poly.pdbx_seq_one_letter_code
_entity_poly.pdbx_strand_id
1 'polypeptide(L)'
;QFHSLAPMYYRGSAAAVIVYDITKQDSFHTLKKWVKELKEHGPENIVMAIAGNKCDLSDIREVPMKDAKEYAESIGAIVVETSAKNAVNIEELFQGISK
;
A
#
# COMPACT_ATOMS: atom_id res chain seq x y z
N GLN A 1 13.03 5.54 12.49
CA GLN A 1 13.74 5.47 11.19
C GLN A 1 12.88 6.22 10.17
N PHE A 2 13.50 7.14 9.40
CA PHE A 2 12.97 8.05 8.37
C PHE A 2 11.44 8.31 8.31
N HIS A 3 10.90 9.06 9.28
CA HIS A 3 9.58 9.72 9.16
C HIS A 3 9.67 11.10 8.47
N SER A 4 10.88 11.63 8.32
CA SER A 4 11.17 13.01 7.92
C SER A 4 11.19 13.27 6.41
N LEU A 5 11.05 12.22 5.59
CA LEU A 5 11.04 12.34 4.12
C LEU A 5 9.64 12.50 3.54
N ALA A 6 8.60 12.12 4.28
CA ALA A 6 7.23 12.04 3.79
C ALA A 6 6.66 13.35 3.20
N PRO A 7 6.81 14.53 3.83
CA PRO A 7 6.18 15.76 3.32
C PRO A 7 6.71 16.23 1.96
N MET A 8 7.95 15.90 1.59
CA MET A 8 8.56 16.37 0.34
C MET A 8 8.10 15.58 -0.89
N TYR A 9 7.71 14.31 -0.74
CA TYR A 9 7.31 13.44 -1.88
C TYR A 9 5.83 13.53 -2.25
N TYR A 10 5.01 14.16 -1.41
CA TYR A 10 3.57 14.30 -1.71
C TYR A 10 3.30 15.41 -2.73
N ARG A 11 4.14 16.44 -2.81
CA ARG A 11 3.93 17.56 -3.74
C ARG A 11 4.22 17.12 -5.17
N GLY A 12 3.18 17.10 -6.01
CA GLY A 12 3.28 16.80 -7.44
C GLY A 12 3.17 15.32 -7.80
N SER A 13 2.95 14.43 -6.83
CA SER A 13 2.76 13.01 -7.10
C SER A 13 1.31 12.73 -7.56
N ALA A 14 1.18 12.04 -8.70
CA ALA A 14 -0.13 11.61 -9.22
C ALA A 14 -0.66 10.37 -8.48
N ALA A 15 0.23 9.56 -7.90
CA ALA A 15 -0.14 8.34 -7.20
C ALA A 15 0.80 8.03 -6.03
N ALA A 16 0.30 7.25 -5.08
CA ALA A 16 1.06 6.69 -3.96
C ALA A 16 0.84 5.18 -3.86
N VAL A 17 1.93 4.42 -3.81
CA VAL A 17 1.92 2.99 -3.47
C VAL A 17 2.35 2.83 -2.03
N ILE A 18 1.43 2.38 -1.17
CA ILE A 18 1.72 2.09 0.24
C ILE A 18 1.85 0.58 0.42
N VAL A 19 3.01 0.15 0.90
CA VAL A 19 3.37 -1.27 0.98
C VAL A 19 3.30 -1.76 2.43
N TYR A 20 2.73 -2.94 2.64
CA TYR A 20 2.85 -3.69 3.89
C TYR A 20 3.35 -5.11 3.62
N ASP A 21 3.76 -5.80 4.67
CA ASP A 21 4.24 -7.19 4.65
C ASP A 21 3.11 -8.10 5.14
N ILE A 22 2.66 -9.06 4.32
CA ILE A 22 1.53 -9.93 4.68
C ILE A 22 1.81 -10.82 5.90
N THR A 23 3.09 -11.03 6.24
CA THR A 23 3.52 -11.84 7.38
C THR A 23 3.75 -11.00 8.64
N LYS A 24 3.37 -9.71 8.64
CA LYS A 24 3.58 -8.79 9.78
C LYS A 24 2.39 -7.87 9.99
N GLN A 25 1.57 -8.17 10.99
CA GLN A 25 0.39 -7.38 11.35
C GLN A 25 0.75 -5.91 11.68
N ASP A 26 1.88 -5.67 12.34
CA ASP A 26 2.34 -4.32 12.69
C ASP A 26 2.65 -3.44 11.47
N SER A 27 3.07 -4.05 10.36
CA SER A 27 3.31 -3.33 9.11
C SER A 27 2.01 -2.81 8.52
N PHE A 28 0.92 -3.57 8.63
CA PHE A 28 -0.42 -3.15 8.20
C PHE A 28 -0.97 -2.03 9.09
N HIS A 29 -0.75 -2.09 10.41
CA HIS A 29 -1.08 -0.97 11.30
C HIS A 29 -0.32 0.30 10.95
N THR A 30 0.95 0.17 10.58
CA THR A 30 1.81 1.30 10.18
C THR A 30 1.35 1.90 8.85
N LEU A 31 0.95 1.05 7.88
CA LEU A 31 0.34 1.49 6.63
C LEU A 31 -0.89 2.38 6.87
N LYS A 32 -1.76 2.04 7.82
CA LYS A 32 -2.95 2.86 8.14
C LYS A 32 -2.57 4.27 8.62
N LYS A 33 -1.45 4.39 9.35
CA LYS A 33 -0.92 5.70 9.78
C LYS A 33 -0.42 6.50 8.58
N TRP A 34 0.31 5.86 7.66
CA TRP A 34 0.77 6.50 6.42
C TRP A 34 -0.39 6.99 5.54
N VAL A 35 -1.45 6.20 5.40
CA VAL A 35 -2.64 6.61 4.66
C VAL A 35 -3.29 7.84 5.29
N LYS A 36 -3.38 7.88 6.63
CA LYS A 36 -3.92 9.04 7.34
C LYS A 36 -3.08 10.29 7.06
N GLU A 37 -1.76 10.19 7.19
CA GLU A 37 -0.85 11.30 6.91
C GLU A 37 -0.93 11.77 5.45
N LEU A 38 -1.06 10.84 4.50
CA LEU A 38 -1.22 11.15 3.08
C LEU A 38 -2.53 11.88 2.80
N LYS A 39 -3.64 11.48 3.44
CA LYS A 39 -4.93 12.18 3.31
C LYS A 39 -4.91 13.58 3.94
N GLU A 40 -4.12 13.79 4.99
CA GLU A 40 -4.02 15.09 5.67
C GLU A 40 -3.09 16.08 4.95
N HIS A 41 -2.02 15.60 4.32
CA HIS A 41 -0.95 16.45 3.80
C HIS A 41 -0.69 16.31 2.29
N GLY A 42 -1.31 15.31 1.64
CA GLY A 42 -1.14 15.02 0.23
C GLY A 42 -2.13 15.77 -0.68
N PRO A 43 -1.97 15.61 -2.01
CA PRO A 43 -2.92 16.14 -2.99
C PRO A 43 -4.31 15.49 -2.83
N GLU A 44 -5.38 16.28 -2.97
CA GLU A 44 -6.77 15.78 -2.85
C GLU A 44 -7.10 14.67 -3.86
N ASN A 45 -6.44 14.68 -5.02
CA ASN A 45 -6.69 13.78 -6.14
C ASN A 45 -5.61 12.69 -6.32
N ILE A 46 -4.84 12.39 -5.28
CA ILE A 46 -3.81 11.36 -5.37
C ILE A 46 -4.43 9.96 -5.50
N VAL A 47 -4.02 9.20 -6.52
CA VAL A 47 -4.42 7.80 -6.68
C VAL A 47 -3.68 6.95 -5.63
N MET A 48 -4.41 6.22 -4.80
CA MET A 48 -3.81 5.36 -3.77
C MET A 48 -3.86 3.88 -4.18
N ALA A 49 -2.75 3.20 -3.97
CA ALA A 49 -2.64 1.76 -4.14
C ALA A 49 -1.96 1.13 -2.91
N ILE A 50 -2.49 -0.01 -2.47
CA ILE A 50 -1.92 -0.81 -1.39
C ILE A 50 -1.27 -2.05 -2.02
N ALA A 51 -0.01 -2.29 -1.66
CA ALA A 51 0.69 -3.52 -2.01
C ALA A 51 0.86 -4.41 -0.77
N GLY A 52 0.18 -5.56 -0.74
CA GLY A 52 0.44 -6.62 0.24
C GLY A 52 1.63 -7.45 -0.22
N ASN A 53 2.84 -7.06 0.16
CA ASN A 53 4.07 -7.68 -0.33
C ASN A 53 4.40 -8.98 0.41
N LYS A 54 5.27 -9.78 -0.20
CA LYS A 54 5.71 -11.12 0.24
C LYS A 54 4.61 -12.17 0.18
N CYS A 55 3.75 -12.10 -0.83
CA CYS A 55 2.72 -13.12 -1.04
C CYS A 55 3.30 -14.53 -1.27
N ASP A 56 4.59 -14.65 -1.59
CA ASP A 56 5.33 -15.91 -1.62
C ASP A 56 5.47 -16.59 -0.24
N LEU A 57 5.16 -15.89 0.86
CA LEU A 57 5.19 -16.40 2.23
C LEU A 57 3.77 -16.56 2.81
N SER A 58 2.78 -16.89 1.96
CA SER A 58 1.37 -17.01 2.36
C SER A 58 1.11 -18.00 3.49
N ASP A 59 1.97 -18.99 3.67
CA ASP A 59 1.84 -20.04 4.70
C ASP A 59 1.98 -19.50 6.13
N ILE A 60 2.69 -18.37 6.31
CA ILE A 60 2.90 -17.70 7.59
C ILE A 60 2.20 -16.33 7.64
N ARG A 61 1.11 -16.20 6.88
CA ARG A 61 0.34 -14.97 6.79
C ARG A 61 -0.24 -14.57 8.15
N GLU A 62 -0.07 -13.30 8.50
CA GLU A 62 -0.70 -12.69 9.66
C GLU A 62 -1.86 -11.77 9.26
N VAL A 63 -1.78 -11.14 8.07
CA VAL A 63 -2.81 -10.21 7.57
C VAL A 63 -3.70 -10.93 6.54
N PRO A 64 -4.98 -11.20 6.84
CA PRO A 64 -5.92 -11.77 5.88
C PRO A 64 -6.11 -10.83 4.68
N MET A 65 -6.17 -11.38 3.47
CA MET A 65 -6.45 -10.59 2.26
C MET A 65 -7.82 -9.88 2.35
N LYS A 66 -8.78 -10.48 3.07
CA LYS A 66 -10.08 -9.87 3.32
C LYS A 66 -9.95 -8.53 4.05
N ASP A 67 -9.20 -8.48 5.14
CA ASP A 67 -8.99 -7.27 5.94
C ASP A 67 -8.29 -6.16 5.12
N ALA A 68 -7.35 -6.55 4.27
CA ALA A 68 -6.67 -5.62 3.37
C ALA A 68 -7.62 -5.06 2.30
N LYS A 69 -8.48 -5.90 1.72
CA LYS A 69 -9.51 -5.50 0.75
C LYS A 69 -10.54 -4.56 1.36
N GLU A 70 -11.12 -4.93 2.49
CA GLU A 70 -12.10 -4.08 3.20
C GLU A 70 -11.50 -2.72 3.56
N TYR A 71 -10.25 -2.69 4.01
CA TYR A 71 -9.57 -1.43 4.30
C TYR A 71 -9.32 -0.61 3.03
N ALA A 72 -8.84 -1.22 1.95
CA ALA A 72 -8.59 -0.53 0.68
C ALA A 72 -9.87 0.11 0.11
N GLU A 73 -10.98 -0.64 0.12
CA GLU A 73 -12.31 -0.14 -0.27
C GLU A 73 -12.73 1.06 0.59
N SER A 74 -12.53 1.00 1.91
CA SER A 74 -12.89 2.10 2.83
C SER A 74 -12.13 3.40 2.58
N ILE A 75 -10.96 3.34 1.92
CA ILE A 75 -10.15 4.52 1.63
C ILE A 75 -10.14 4.91 0.15
N GLY A 76 -10.83 4.15 -0.72
CA GLY A 76 -10.83 4.36 -2.16
C GLY A 76 -9.49 4.00 -2.82
N ALA A 77 -8.76 3.02 -2.28
CA ALA A 77 -7.51 2.54 -2.83
C ALA A 77 -7.70 1.20 -3.56
N ILE A 78 -6.87 0.94 -4.56
CA ILE A 78 -6.72 -0.41 -5.10
C ILE A 78 -5.83 -1.24 -4.15
N VAL A 79 -6.01 -2.56 -4.11
CA VAL A 79 -5.12 -3.45 -3.37
C VAL A 79 -4.69 -4.63 -4.23
N VAL A 80 -3.39 -4.90 -4.23
CA VAL A 80 -2.79 -6.02 -4.97
C VAL A 80 -1.79 -6.73 -4.05
N GLU A 81 -1.88 -8.06 -3.95
CA GLU A 81 -0.83 -8.83 -3.29
C GLU A 81 0.33 -9.05 -4.27
N THR A 82 1.54 -8.81 -3.78
CA THR A 82 2.75 -8.81 -4.61
C THR A 82 3.83 -9.67 -3.98
N SER A 83 4.75 -10.16 -4.81
CA SER A 83 6.03 -10.68 -4.35
C SER A 83 7.12 -10.01 -5.15
N ALA A 84 7.85 -9.08 -4.53
CA ALA A 84 9.04 -8.50 -5.13
C ALA A 84 10.12 -9.57 -5.42
N LYS A 85 10.17 -10.63 -4.61
CA LYS A 85 11.12 -11.74 -4.76
C LYS A 85 10.86 -12.55 -6.03
N ASN A 86 9.59 -12.83 -6.31
CA ASN A 86 9.17 -13.68 -7.43
C ASN A 86 8.60 -12.86 -8.61
N ALA A 87 8.70 -11.53 -8.55
CA ALA A 87 8.11 -10.59 -9.52
C ALA A 87 6.59 -10.79 -9.74
N VAL A 88 5.85 -11.22 -8.71
CA VAL A 88 4.40 -11.49 -8.80
C VAL A 88 3.62 -10.20 -8.65
N ASN A 89 2.70 -9.96 -9.60
CA ASN A 89 1.71 -8.86 -9.65
C ASN A 89 2.29 -7.44 -9.54
N ILE A 90 3.60 -7.28 -9.74
CA ILE A 90 4.25 -5.95 -9.74
C ILE A 90 3.70 -5.11 -10.89
N GLU A 91 3.62 -5.69 -12.09
CA GLU A 91 3.09 -5.00 -13.26
C GLU A 91 1.59 -4.69 -13.11
N GLU A 92 0.80 -5.64 -12.61
CA GLU A 92 -0.64 -5.46 -12.35
C GLU A 92 -0.90 -4.27 -11.42
N LEU A 93 -0.11 -4.14 -10.35
CA LEU A 93 -0.20 -3.01 -9.43
C LEU A 93 0.03 -1.68 -10.16
N PHE A 94 1.07 -1.56 -10.98
CA PHE A 94 1.35 -0.33 -11.72
C PHE A 94 0.32 -0.05 -12.82
N GLN A 95 -0.17 -1.07 -13.52
CA GLN A 95 -1.25 -0.92 -14.50
C GLN A 95 -2.56 -0.48 -13.84
N GLY A 96 -2.84 -0.94 -12.62
CA GLY A 96 -4.02 -0.50 -11.85
C GLY A 96 -3.99 0.96 -11.46
N ILE A 97 -2.80 1.54 -11.27
CA ILE A 97 -2.60 2.97 -10.95
C ILE A 97 -2.69 3.86 -12.19
N SER A 98 -2.31 3.33 -13.35
CA SER A 98 -2.20 4.09 -14.61
C SER A 98 -3.52 4.29 -15.36
N LYS A 99 -4.63 3.74 -14.86
CA LYS A 99 -5.97 3.89 -15.45
C LYS A 99 -6.71 5.05 -14.81
#